data_AF-A0A536JSL4-F1
#
_entry.id   AF-A0A536JSL4-F1
#
_cell.length_a   1.000
_cell.length_b   1.000
_cell.length_c   1.000
_cell.angle_alpha   90.00
_cell.angle_beta   90.00
_cell.angle_gamma   90.00
#
_symmetry.space_group_name_H-M   'P 1'
#
loop_
_entity.id
_entity.type
_entity.pdbx_description
1 polymer ?
#
loop_
_entity_poly.entity_id
_entity_poly.type
_entity_poly.pdbx_seq_one_letter_code
_entity_poly.pdbx_strand_id
1 'polypeptide(L)'
;MLGGGEHPPRALKLVDPAQPLHPGRVDEILFCRTAGHTARSALGDAKVSVDWIAGQIHARVLGACLIHEPIIAMSSLLAEGVDLFNAGRYWEAHEAWEREWTPDRKGSDSGFYKGLIQVAAGCLHYSRHNRRGAINKWRSGADYLRPYLPAHRGLRLAPLVGTVDGFLTAMNGRDWPLLQMPTIAQE
;
A
#
# COMPACT_ATOMS: atom_id res chain seq x y z
N MET A 1 -12.11 66.75 18.83
CA MET A 1 -10.83 66.11 18.49
C MET A 1 -10.57 65.02 19.53
N LEU A 2 -10.45 63.75 19.08
CA LEU A 2 -9.65 62.62 19.60
C LEU A 2 -9.77 62.27 21.11
N GLY A 3 -9.93 61.04 21.58
CA GLY A 3 -9.90 59.67 21.03
C GLY A 3 -10.53 58.76 22.10
N GLY A 4 -11.15 57.63 21.77
CA GLY A 4 -10.44 56.47 21.24
C GLY A 4 -9.90 55.63 22.39
N GLY A 5 -10.81 55.02 23.17
CA GLY A 5 -10.45 54.08 24.24
C GLY A 5 -10.04 52.75 23.65
N GLU A 6 -8.74 52.59 23.39
CA GLU A 6 -8.16 51.34 22.90
C GLU A 6 -7.78 50.43 24.07
N HIS A 7 -8.37 49.23 24.08
CA HIS A 7 -7.99 48.11 24.92
C HIS A 7 -6.56 47.65 24.58
N PRO A 8 -5.65 47.46 25.55
CA PRO A 8 -4.40 46.77 25.28
C PRO A 8 -4.63 45.26 25.08
N PRO A 9 -3.96 44.64 24.08
CA PRO A 9 -4.16 43.25 23.69
C PRO A 9 -3.54 42.27 24.70
N ARG A 10 -4.21 41.11 24.85
CA ARG A 10 -3.76 39.94 25.62
C ARG A 10 -2.35 39.53 25.16
N ALA A 11 -1.40 39.55 26.10
CA ALA A 11 -0.08 38.99 25.92
C ALA A 11 -0.16 37.50 25.57
N LEU A 12 0.30 37.16 24.37
CA LEU A 12 0.63 35.79 23.97
C LEU A 12 1.79 35.31 24.86
N LYS A 13 1.52 34.41 25.80
CA LYS A 13 2.58 33.61 26.43
C LYS A 13 3.17 32.69 25.36
N LEU A 14 4.41 32.95 24.96
CA LEU A 14 5.25 31.95 24.32
C LEU A 14 5.33 30.73 25.23
N VAL A 15 4.93 29.59 24.72
CA VAL A 15 5.31 28.28 25.25
C VAL A 15 6.70 27.95 24.68
N ASP A 16 7.65 27.70 25.57
CA ASP A 16 8.96 27.13 25.24
C ASP A 16 8.80 25.77 24.53
N PRO A 17 9.37 25.56 23.32
CA PRO A 17 9.42 24.24 22.71
C PRO A 17 10.70 23.52 23.13
N ALA A 18 10.72 22.99 24.35
CA ALA A 18 11.77 22.06 24.77
C ALA A 18 11.22 21.02 25.76
N GLN A 19 10.44 20.07 25.24
CA GLN A 19 10.26 18.78 25.91
C GLN A 19 10.41 17.63 24.90
N PRO A 20 11.34 16.69 25.12
CA PRO A 20 11.50 15.53 24.28
C PRO A 20 10.31 14.57 24.45
N LEU A 21 9.65 14.23 23.34
CA LEU A 21 8.66 13.17 23.30
C LEU A 21 9.36 11.83 23.57
N HIS A 22 9.08 11.23 24.73
CA HIS A 22 9.49 9.86 25.03
C HIS A 22 8.76 8.88 24.09
N PRO A 23 9.46 7.93 23.44
CA PRO A 23 8.83 6.93 22.59
C PRO A 23 8.14 5.87 23.45
N GLY A 24 6.84 6.06 23.69
CA GLY A 24 5.94 5.03 24.21
C GLY A 24 5.51 4.08 23.10
N ARG A 25 6.12 2.89 23.08
CA ARG A 25 5.57 1.58 22.67
C ARG A 25 4.39 1.63 21.68
N VAL A 26 4.69 1.44 20.38
CA VAL A 26 3.70 1.00 19.39
C VAL A 26 3.87 -0.51 19.18
N ASP A 27 2.77 -1.22 19.41
CA ASP A 27 2.65 -2.66 19.36
C ASP A 27 3.21 -3.29 18.08
N GLU A 28 3.98 -4.33 18.32
CA GLU A 28 4.56 -5.22 17.33
C GLU A 28 3.47 -6.17 16.84
N ILE A 29 2.91 -5.93 15.64
CA ILE A 29 2.10 -6.94 14.95
C ILE A 29 3.05 -8.03 14.44
N LEU A 30 3.32 -8.98 15.33
CA LEU A 30 4.05 -10.22 15.10
C LEU A 30 3.18 -11.14 14.23
N PHE A 31 3.54 -11.29 12.96
CA PHE A 31 3.01 -12.34 12.09
C PHE A 31 3.72 -13.67 12.41
N CYS A 32 3.23 -14.42 13.40
CA CYS A 32 3.64 -15.80 13.62
C CYS A 32 3.05 -16.71 12.53
N ARG A 33 3.90 -17.50 11.87
CA ARG A 33 3.53 -18.60 10.98
C ARG A 33 4.00 -19.94 11.60
N THR A 34 3.25 -21.01 11.26
CA THR A 34 3.54 -22.47 11.34
C THR A 34 3.56 -23.14 12.73
N ALA A 35 3.11 -24.39 12.95
CA ALA A 35 2.53 -25.47 12.13
C ALA A 35 1.62 -26.34 13.07
N GLY A 36 0.52 -26.95 12.64
CA GLY A 36 0.46 -28.23 11.93
C GLY A 36 -0.22 -29.30 12.82
N HIS A 37 -1.23 -30.01 12.31
CA HIS A 37 -1.46 -31.44 12.60
C HIS A 37 -2.50 -32.05 11.65
N THR A 38 -2.02 -33.12 11.03
CA THR A 38 -2.61 -34.20 10.24
C THR A 38 -4.05 -34.62 10.55
N ALA A 39 -4.85 -34.84 9.49
CA ALA A 39 -5.91 -35.84 9.49
C ALA A 39 -5.96 -36.54 8.12
N ARG A 40 -6.16 -37.85 8.18
CA ARG A 40 -5.85 -38.89 7.20
C ARG A 40 -7.09 -39.24 6.37
N SER A 41 -6.86 -39.71 5.14
CA SER A 41 -7.84 -40.22 4.18
C SER A 41 -8.82 -41.26 4.72
N ALA A 42 -10.04 -41.26 4.18
CA ALA A 42 -10.81 -42.47 3.93
C ALA A 42 -11.55 -42.34 2.57
N LEU A 43 -11.37 -43.37 1.75
CA LEU A 43 -12.00 -43.64 0.45
C LEU A 43 -13.52 -43.84 0.60
N GLY A 44 -14.27 -43.55 -0.47
CA GLY A 44 -15.65 -44.01 -0.65
C GLY A 44 -16.22 -43.56 -2.00
N ASP A 45 -16.39 -44.52 -2.89
CA ASP A 45 -16.69 -44.39 -4.32
C ASP A 45 -18.11 -43.93 -4.71
N ALA A 46 -18.18 -43.38 -5.94
CA ALA A 46 -19.21 -43.53 -6.98
C ALA A 46 -20.67 -43.03 -6.77
N LYS A 47 -21.15 -42.20 -7.73
CA LYS A 47 -22.09 -42.60 -8.81
C LYS A 47 -23.01 -41.44 -9.31
N VAL A 48 -22.79 -41.03 -10.56
CA VAL A 48 -23.75 -40.75 -11.67
C VAL A 48 -25.03 -39.89 -11.42
N SER A 49 -24.98 -38.68 -11.99
CA SER A 49 -25.80 -38.12 -13.10
C SER A 49 -27.35 -38.01 -13.09
N VAL A 50 -27.76 -36.88 -13.71
CA VAL A 50 -28.96 -36.56 -14.52
C VAL A 50 -30.13 -35.79 -13.86
N ASP A 51 -30.36 -34.60 -14.45
CA ASP A 51 -31.55 -33.74 -14.53
C ASP A 51 -32.00 -32.85 -13.36
N TRP A 52 -31.90 -31.54 -13.62
CA TRP A 52 -32.97 -30.59 -13.30
C TRP A 52 -33.16 -29.63 -14.49
N ILE A 53 -34.22 -29.86 -15.27
CA ILE A 53 -34.87 -28.82 -16.08
C ILE A 53 -36.26 -28.58 -15.48
N ALA A 54 -36.43 -27.41 -14.88
CA ALA A 54 -37.68 -26.72 -14.62
C ALA A 54 -37.28 -25.32 -14.11
N GLY A 55 -37.70 -24.18 -14.63
CA GLY A 55 -38.64 -23.84 -15.69
C GLY A 55 -38.64 -22.32 -15.84
N GLN A 56 -39.25 -21.85 -16.91
CA GLN A 56 -39.58 -20.47 -17.29
C GLN A 56 -39.57 -19.40 -16.17
N ILE A 57 -38.78 -18.32 -16.34
CA ILE A 57 -39.20 -16.95 -16.00
C ILE A 57 -38.92 -16.07 -17.22
N HIS A 58 -39.99 -15.67 -17.90
CA HIS A 58 -39.93 -14.63 -18.94
C HIS A 58 -39.69 -13.26 -18.31
N ALA A 59 -38.81 -12.50 -18.97
CA ALA A 59 -38.35 -11.17 -18.64
C ALA A 59 -39.45 -10.14 -18.35
N ARG A 60 -39.15 -9.21 -17.43
CA ARG A 60 -39.38 -7.75 -17.56
C ARG A 60 -39.14 -7.03 -16.22
N VAL A 61 -37.95 -6.47 -16.04
CA VAL A 61 -37.73 -5.04 -15.68
C VAL A 61 -36.28 -4.72 -16.05
N LEU A 62 -36.12 -3.78 -16.97
CA LEU A 62 -34.85 -3.18 -17.37
C LEU A 62 -34.27 -2.38 -16.21
N GLY A 63 -33.00 -2.63 -15.87
CA GLY A 63 -32.26 -1.87 -14.88
C GLY A 63 -30.76 -2.07 -15.08
N ALA A 64 -30.27 -1.67 -16.25
CA ALA A 64 -28.86 -1.47 -16.62
C ALA A 64 -27.85 -2.44 -15.98
N CYS A 65 -27.62 -3.56 -16.66
CA CYS A 65 -26.34 -4.26 -16.55
C CYS A 65 -25.27 -3.33 -17.15
N LEU A 66 -24.68 -2.45 -16.33
CA LEU A 66 -23.47 -1.73 -16.71
C LEU A 66 -22.34 -2.75 -16.69
N ILE A 67 -22.24 -3.53 -17.76
CA ILE A 67 -20.96 -4.11 -18.18
C ILE A 67 -20.13 -2.89 -18.61
N HIS A 68 -19.33 -2.34 -17.69
CA HIS A 68 -18.33 -1.36 -18.08
C HIS A 68 -17.17 -2.14 -18.71
N GLU A 69 -16.88 -1.83 -19.96
CA GLU A 69 -15.73 -2.33 -20.73
C GLU A 69 -14.42 -2.21 -19.91
N PRO A 70 -13.55 -3.23 -19.91
CA PRO A 70 -12.26 -3.18 -19.24
C PRO A 70 -11.28 -2.39 -20.10
N ILE A 71 -11.36 -1.07 -20.03
CA ILE A 71 -10.16 -0.25 -20.22
C ILE A 71 -9.40 -0.40 -18.90
N ILE A 72 -8.13 -0.79 -18.91
CA ILE A 72 -7.28 -0.87 -17.70
C ILE A 72 -7.07 0.57 -17.19
N ALA A 73 -8.12 1.18 -16.67
CA ALA A 73 -8.10 2.50 -16.09
C ALA A 73 -7.51 2.37 -14.69
N MET A 74 -6.47 3.14 -14.44
CA MET A 74 -5.92 3.34 -13.11
C MET A 74 -7.05 3.88 -12.21
N SER A 75 -7.31 3.23 -11.07
CA SER A 75 -8.30 3.73 -10.12
C SER A 75 -7.85 5.06 -9.53
N SER A 76 -8.79 5.88 -9.06
CA SER A 76 -8.47 7.21 -8.52
C SER A 76 -7.51 7.14 -7.33
N LEU A 77 -7.65 6.13 -6.46
CA LEU A 77 -6.76 5.92 -5.31
C LEU A 77 -5.37 5.45 -5.71
N LEU A 78 -5.24 4.67 -6.79
CA LEU A 78 -3.93 4.28 -7.32
C LEU A 78 -3.16 5.50 -7.84
N ALA A 79 -3.85 6.37 -8.60
CA ALA A 79 -3.29 7.62 -9.10
C ALA A 79 -2.88 8.57 -7.98
N GLU A 80 -3.77 8.81 -7.02
CA GLU A 80 -3.52 9.66 -5.85
C GLU A 80 -2.31 9.18 -5.05
N GLY A 81 -2.21 7.86 -4.80
CA GLY A 81 -1.07 7.30 -4.09
C GLY A 81 0.25 7.48 -4.85
N VAL A 82 0.24 7.46 -6.18
CA VAL A 82 1.43 7.75 -7.00
C VAL A 82 1.86 9.21 -6.87
N ASP A 83 0.91 10.15 -6.93
CA ASP A 83 1.20 11.58 -6.75
C ASP A 83 1.77 11.85 -5.36
N LEU A 84 1.17 11.26 -4.32
CA LEU A 84 1.66 11.35 -2.94
C LEU A 84 3.05 10.75 -2.78
N PHE A 85 3.30 9.58 -3.38
CA PHE A 85 4.60 8.91 -3.33
C PHE A 85 5.69 9.77 -3.98
N ASN A 86 5.41 10.31 -5.16
CA ASN A 86 6.33 11.16 -5.92
C ASN A 86 6.60 12.50 -5.20
N ALA A 87 5.64 12.98 -4.39
CA ALA A 87 5.82 14.13 -3.52
C ALA A 87 6.54 13.82 -2.19
N GLY A 88 6.97 12.58 -1.95
CA GLY A 88 7.63 12.15 -0.72
C GLY A 88 6.69 11.92 0.47
N ARG A 89 5.37 11.94 0.25
CA ARG A 89 4.32 11.70 1.25
C ARG A 89 4.03 10.20 1.39
N TYR A 90 5.04 9.46 1.84
CA TYR A 90 5.02 7.99 1.81
C TYR A 90 3.96 7.36 2.70
N TRP A 91 3.63 7.99 3.83
CA TRP A 91 2.58 7.49 4.71
C TRP A 91 1.20 7.62 4.04
N GLU A 92 0.92 8.76 3.44
CA GLU A 92 -0.35 9.01 2.78
C GLU A 92 -0.50 8.18 1.51
N ALA A 93 0.59 7.97 0.75
CA ALA A 93 0.61 7.02 -0.37
C ALA A 93 0.29 5.60 0.10
N HIS A 94 0.89 5.16 1.22
CA HIS A 94 0.59 3.87 1.84
C HIS A 94 -0.90 3.76 2.19
N GLU A 95 -1.49 4.77 2.85
CA GLU A 95 -2.91 4.76 3.20
C GLU A 95 -3.82 4.72 1.97
N ALA A 96 -3.52 5.49 0.92
CA ALA A 96 -4.30 5.50 -0.32
C ALA A 96 -4.35 4.10 -0.95
N TRP A 97 -3.20 3.45 -1.09
CA TRP A 97 -3.11 2.10 -1.65
C TRP A 97 -3.69 1.03 -0.73
N GLU A 98 -3.59 1.18 0.60
CA GLU A 98 -4.20 0.24 1.55
C GLU A 98 -5.74 0.27 1.48
N ARG A 99 -6.34 1.45 1.27
CA ARG A 99 -7.79 1.59 1.06
C ARG A 99 -8.27 0.87 -0.19
N GLU A 100 -7.50 0.94 -1.28
CA GLU A 100 -7.78 0.22 -2.52
C GLU A 100 -7.56 -1.30 -2.37
N TRP A 101 -6.54 -1.70 -1.61
CA TRP A 101 -6.21 -3.11 -1.38
C TRP A 101 -7.17 -3.84 -0.44
N THR A 102 -7.69 -3.17 0.58
CA THR A 102 -8.45 -3.80 1.67
C THR A 102 -9.72 -4.53 1.21
N PRO A 103 -10.53 -4.00 0.27
CA PRO A 103 -11.67 -4.71 -0.29
C PRO A 103 -11.28 -5.95 -1.13
N ASP A 104 -10.12 -5.92 -1.79
CA ASP A 104 -9.69 -6.93 -2.76
C ASP A 104 -8.41 -7.68 -2.36
N ARG A 105 -8.26 -7.97 -1.06
CA ARG A 105 -7.05 -8.63 -0.51
C ARG A 105 -6.77 -10.02 -1.09
N LYS A 106 -7.72 -10.63 -1.80
CA LYS A 106 -7.58 -11.94 -2.44
C LYS A 106 -7.67 -11.86 -3.97
N GLY A 107 -7.83 -10.67 -4.54
CA GLY A 107 -7.87 -10.49 -5.99
C GLY A 107 -6.50 -10.60 -6.65
N SER A 108 -6.51 -10.56 -7.99
CA SER A 108 -5.32 -10.70 -8.83
C SER A 108 -4.27 -9.62 -8.57
N ASP A 109 -4.68 -8.44 -8.11
CA ASP A 109 -3.80 -7.29 -7.85
C ASP A 109 -3.40 -7.15 -6.38
N SER A 110 -3.81 -8.09 -5.51
CA SER A 110 -3.45 -8.04 -4.10
C SER A 110 -1.94 -8.01 -3.87
N GLY A 111 -1.18 -8.78 -4.67
CA GLY A 111 0.29 -8.76 -4.64
C GLY A 111 0.86 -7.41 -5.06
N PHE A 112 0.31 -6.82 -6.13
CA PHE A 112 0.73 -5.53 -6.67
C PHE A 112 0.58 -4.40 -5.65
N TYR A 113 -0.62 -4.22 -5.09
CA TYR A 113 -0.85 -3.18 -4.08
C TYR A 113 0.00 -3.41 -2.84
N LYS A 114 0.11 -4.66 -2.38
CA LYS A 114 0.99 -4.99 -1.26
C LYS A 114 2.44 -4.62 -1.56
N GLY A 115 2.92 -4.82 -2.78
CA GLY A 115 4.23 -4.38 -3.22
C GLY A 115 4.45 -2.88 -3.08
N LEU A 116 3.55 -2.07 -3.65
CA LEU A 116 3.59 -0.60 -3.56
C LEU A 116 3.58 -0.11 -2.10
N ILE A 117 2.66 -0.64 -1.28
CA ILE A 117 2.54 -0.35 0.15
C ILE A 117 3.85 -0.62 0.90
N GLN A 118 4.51 -1.76 0.65
CA GLN A 118 5.80 -2.06 1.30
C GLN A 118 6.92 -1.15 0.81
N VAL A 119 6.96 -0.77 -0.48
CA VAL A 119 7.96 0.17 -0.98
C VAL A 119 7.82 1.54 -0.31
N ALA A 120 6.60 2.07 -0.21
CA ALA A 120 6.32 3.32 0.52
C ALA A 120 6.73 3.23 2.00
N ALA A 121 6.37 2.14 2.68
CA ALA A 121 6.80 1.90 4.06
C ALA A 121 8.34 1.87 4.18
N GLY A 122 9.04 1.28 3.21
CA GLY A 122 10.51 1.27 3.17
C GLY A 122 11.11 2.67 3.07
N CYS A 123 10.55 3.53 2.21
CA CYS A 123 10.94 4.94 2.10
C CYS A 123 10.69 5.70 3.41
N LEU A 124 9.54 5.47 4.07
CA LEU A 124 9.26 6.05 5.39
C LEU A 124 10.25 5.61 6.47
N HIS A 125 10.62 4.32 6.50
CA HIS A 125 11.64 3.80 7.41
C HIS A 125 13.02 4.39 7.13
N TYR A 126 13.36 4.60 5.86
CA TYR A 126 14.58 5.29 5.47
C TYR A 126 14.61 6.72 6.03
N SER A 127 13.55 7.51 5.84
CA SER A 127 13.46 8.88 6.38
C SER A 127 13.57 8.95 7.92
N ARG A 128 13.31 7.84 8.62
CA ARG A 128 13.40 7.71 10.08
C ARG A 128 14.72 7.08 10.56
N HIS A 129 15.72 6.94 9.69
CA HIS A 129 16.99 6.25 9.98
C HIS A 129 16.83 4.81 10.52
N ASN A 130 15.75 4.12 10.15
CA ASN A 130 15.51 2.73 10.56
C ASN A 130 16.00 1.76 9.46
N ARG A 131 17.29 1.40 9.52
CA ARG A 131 17.94 0.53 8.51
C ARG A 131 17.23 -0.80 8.32
N ARG A 132 16.96 -1.51 9.42
CA ARG A 132 16.33 -2.84 9.40
C ARG A 132 14.93 -2.76 8.79
N GLY A 133 14.14 -1.77 9.20
CA GLY A 133 12.81 -1.53 8.66
C GLY A 133 12.85 -1.23 7.16
N ALA A 134 13.74 -0.34 6.73
CA ALA A 134 13.88 0.03 5.31
C ALA A 134 14.23 -1.19 4.45
N ILE A 135 15.28 -1.95 4.81
CA ILE A 135 15.72 -3.15 4.07
C ILE A 135 14.60 -4.19 3.99
N ASN A 136 13.95 -4.50 5.11
CA ASN A 136 12.90 -5.53 5.15
C ASN A 136 11.71 -5.16 4.25
N LYS A 137 11.29 -3.89 4.30
CA LYS A 137 10.15 -3.38 3.55
C LYS A 137 10.45 -3.26 2.06
N TRP A 138 11.61 -2.74 1.70
CA TRP A 138 12.05 -2.67 0.30
C TRP A 138 12.23 -4.04 -0.33
N ARG A 139 12.85 -5.01 0.37
CA ARG A 139 13.00 -6.38 -0.14
C ARG A 139 11.63 -7.02 -0.39
N SER A 140 10.75 -6.99 0.61
CA SER A 140 9.40 -7.55 0.46
C SER A 140 8.60 -6.83 -0.63
N GLY A 141 8.72 -5.51 -0.75
CA GLY A 141 8.05 -4.73 -1.78
C GLY A 141 8.51 -5.10 -3.19
N ALA A 142 9.82 -5.16 -3.41
CA ALA A 142 10.39 -5.61 -4.68
C ALA A 142 9.92 -7.02 -5.03
N ASP A 143 9.98 -7.98 -4.09
CA ASP A 143 9.54 -9.36 -4.32
C ASP A 143 8.06 -9.45 -4.75
N TYR A 144 7.18 -8.63 -4.15
CA TYR A 144 5.78 -8.56 -4.52
C TYR A 144 5.54 -7.92 -5.89
N LEU A 145 6.39 -6.98 -6.32
CA LEU A 145 6.24 -6.28 -7.61
C LEU A 145 6.85 -7.03 -8.78
N ARG A 146 7.84 -7.92 -8.56
CA ARG A 146 8.53 -8.67 -9.62
C ARG A 146 7.59 -9.42 -10.59
N PRO A 147 6.49 -10.07 -10.15
CA PRO A 147 5.55 -10.73 -11.06
C PRO A 147 4.78 -9.79 -12.00
N TYR A 148 4.78 -8.48 -11.72
CA TYR A 148 4.02 -7.46 -12.45
C TYR A 148 4.92 -6.61 -13.37
N LEU A 149 6.18 -7.00 -13.56
CA LEU A 149 7.11 -6.31 -14.46
C LEU A 149 6.76 -6.55 -15.95
N PRO A 150 7.09 -5.61 -16.85
CA PRO A 150 7.78 -4.34 -16.60
C PRO A 150 6.86 -3.20 -16.15
N ALA A 151 5.55 -3.34 -16.37
CA ALA A 151 4.53 -2.35 -16.03
C ALA A 151 3.20 -3.05 -15.70
N HIS A 152 2.40 -2.41 -14.84
CA HIS A 152 1.08 -2.90 -14.46
C HIS A 152 0.17 -1.74 -14.09
N ARG A 153 -1.12 -1.80 -14.49
CA ARG A 153 -2.12 -0.74 -14.22
C ARG A 153 -1.66 0.67 -14.64
N GLY A 154 -0.89 0.76 -15.73
CA GLY A 154 -0.34 2.03 -16.25
C GLY A 154 0.86 2.58 -15.46
N LEU A 155 1.44 1.80 -14.53
CA LEU A 155 2.64 2.17 -13.79
C LEU A 155 3.87 1.42 -14.32
N ARG A 156 4.96 2.14 -14.58
CA ARG A 156 6.26 1.55 -14.95
C ARG A 156 6.96 1.03 -13.71
N LEU A 157 6.92 -0.28 -13.52
CA LEU A 157 7.46 -0.95 -12.32
C LEU A 157 8.93 -1.33 -12.45
N ALA A 158 9.44 -1.59 -13.66
CA ALA A 158 10.84 -1.97 -13.85
C ALA A 158 11.84 -0.92 -13.31
N PRO A 159 11.68 0.39 -13.59
CA PRO A 159 12.56 1.42 -13.01
C PRO A 159 12.45 1.51 -11.48
N LEU A 160 11.24 1.34 -10.94
CA LEU A 160 11.00 1.37 -9.50
C LEU A 160 11.73 0.21 -8.81
N VAL A 161 11.52 -1.03 -9.29
CA VAL A 161 12.16 -2.23 -8.73
C VAL A 161 13.68 -2.15 -8.86
N GLY A 162 14.20 -1.71 -10.01
CA GLY A 162 15.64 -1.52 -10.20
C GLY A 162 16.25 -0.51 -9.23
N THR A 163 15.55 0.59 -8.94
CA THR A 163 15.99 1.59 -7.96
C THR A 163 16.01 1.02 -6.54
N VAL A 164 14.95 0.28 -6.17
CA VAL A 164 14.86 -0.40 -4.87
C VAL A 164 15.97 -1.45 -4.70
N ASP A 165 16.30 -2.20 -5.75
CA ASP A 165 17.43 -3.13 -5.73
C ASP A 165 18.76 -2.40 -5.48
N GLY A 166 18.97 -1.24 -6.12
CA GLY A 166 20.11 -0.37 -5.86
C GLY A 166 20.20 0.11 -4.41
N PHE A 167 19.06 0.45 -3.79
CA PHE A 167 19.01 0.80 -2.37
C PHE A 167 19.43 -0.35 -1.46
N LEU A 168 18.93 -1.56 -1.75
CA LEU A 168 19.29 -2.76 -0.98
C LEU A 168 20.80 -3.03 -1.06
N THR A 169 21.41 -2.85 -2.23
CA THR A 169 22.86 -2.95 -2.40
C THR A 169 23.60 -1.89 -1.58
N ALA A 170 23.18 -0.62 -1.65
CA ALA A 170 23.81 0.47 -0.91
C ALA A 170 23.70 0.29 0.62
N MET A 171 22.60 -0.29 1.09
CA MET A 171 22.34 -0.53 2.51
C MET A 171 23.18 -1.65 3.14
N ASN A 172 23.93 -2.42 2.34
CA ASN A 172 24.88 -3.43 2.83
C ASN A 172 26.13 -2.80 3.47
N GLY A 173 26.39 -1.51 3.23
CA GLY A 173 27.46 -0.76 3.88
C GLY A 173 27.17 -0.49 5.37
N ARG A 174 28.23 -0.20 6.14
CA ARG A 174 28.10 0.20 7.55
C ARG A 174 27.49 1.59 7.71
N ASP A 175 27.85 2.51 6.82
CA ASP A 175 27.41 3.90 6.87
C ASP A 175 25.98 4.05 6.34
N TRP A 176 25.31 5.14 6.71
CA TRP A 176 23.97 5.46 6.22
C TRP A 176 24.08 6.10 4.83
N PRO A 177 23.69 5.42 3.73
CA PRO A 177 23.84 5.97 2.40
C PRO A 177 22.85 7.12 2.19
N LEU A 178 23.27 8.16 1.48
CA LEU A 178 22.38 9.20 0.96
C LEU A 178 21.75 8.69 -0.34
N LEU A 179 20.47 8.34 -0.27
CA LEU A 179 19.70 7.78 -1.37
C LEU A 179 18.73 8.83 -1.91
N GLN A 180 18.71 9.00 -3.23
CA GLN A 180 17.64 9.72 -3.89
C GLN A 180 16.41 8.82 -3.91
N MET A 181 15.31 9.26 -3.31
CA MET A 181 14.08 8.47 -3.27
C MET A 181 13.50 8.25 -4.67
N PRO A 182 12.88 7.08 -4.93
CA PRO A 182 12.41 6.74 -6.25
C PRO A 182 11.14 7.52 -6.57
N THR A 183 10.88 7.70 -7.86
CA THR A 183 9.60 8.18 -8.37
C THR A 183 8.97 7.08 -9.23
N ILE A 184 7.65 7.00 -9.22
CA ILE A 184 6.88 6.07 -10.04
C ILE A 184 6.42 6.84 -11.28
N ALA A 185 6.88 6.40 -12.45
CA ALA A 185 6.43 6.94 -13.71
C ALA A 185 5.21 6.18 -14.22
N GLN A 186 4.30 6.92 -14.85
CA GLN A 186 3.14 6.37 -15.55
C GLN A 186 3.49 6.10 -17.02
N GLU A 187 2.76 5.19 -17.65
CA GLU A 187 2.83 4.90 -19.09
C GLU A 187 2.01 5.88 -19.94
#